data_AF-A0A7S4CA86-F1
#
_entry.id   AF-A0A7S4CA86-F1
#
_cell.length_a   1.000
_cell.length_b   1.000
_cell.length_c   1.000
_cell.angle_alpha   90.00
_cell.angle_beta   90.00
_cell.angle_gamma   90.00
#
_symmetry.space_group_name_H-M   'P 1'
#
loop_
_entity.id
_entity.type
_entity.pdbx_description
1 polymer ?
#
loop_
_entity_poly.entity_id
_entity_poly.type
_entity_poly.pdbx_seq_one_letter_code
_entity_poly.pdbx_strand_id
1 'polypeptide(L)'
;QTFDMARQKVVNTVKFKAPLNLQGTVRVEVGWKPCTDPSKGRRVDVKFERCEFNVAGLPKLDIPLGPIGPPGWLETTVCDEELRISRGHKGSVFVLSRPKIAAKGGDLE
;
A
#
# COMPACT_ATOMS: atom_id res chain seq x y z
N GLN A 1 0.45 -6.15 -2.09
CA GLN A 1 -0.41 -5.04 -2.52
C GLN A 1 -1.00 -5.39 -3.87
N THR A 2 -2.25 -5.03 -4.10
CA THR A 2 -2.94 -5.25 -5.37
C THR A 2 -3.30 -3.89 -5.95
N PHE A 3 -2.93 -3.64 -7.20
CA PHE A 3 -3.22 -2.41 -7.92
C PHE A 3 -4.36 -2.68 -8.88
N ASP A 4 -5.48 -1.98 -8.72
CA ASP A 4 -6.57 -1.94 -9.68
C ASP A 4 -6.45 -0.63 -10.46
N MET A 5 -5.85 -0.72 -11.65
CA MET A 5 -5.58 0.44 -12.49
C MET A 5 -6.87 1.00 -13.12
N ALA A 6 -7.85 0.16 -13.40
CA ALA A 6 -9.12 0.56 -14.01
C ALA A 6 -9.95 1.42 -13.04
N ARG A 7 -9.96 1.06 -11.76
CA ARG A 7 -10.70 1.78 -10.71
C ARG A 7 -9.86 2.79 -9.96
N GLN A 8 -8.58 2.93 -10.32
CA GLN A 8 -7.59 3.74 -9.63
C GLN A 8 -7.57 3.46 -8.11
N LYS A 9 -7.54 2.18 -7.76
CA LYS A 9 -7.46 1.72 -6.36
C LYS A 9 -6.16 0.97 -6.10
N VAL A 10 -5.68 1.08 -4.87
CA VAL A 10 -4.66 0.21 -4.31
C VAL A 10 -5.24 -0.45 -3.06
N VAL A 11 -5.08 -1.76 -2.98
CA VAL A 11 -5.46 -2.55 -1.82
C VAL A 11 -4.19 -3.11 -1.18
N ASN A 12 -4.00 -2.79 0.09
CA ASN A 12 -2.96 -3.41 0.90
C ASN A 12 -3.59 -4.31 1.96
N THR A 13 -3.23 -5.58 1.98
CA THR A 13 -3.64 -6.53 3.02
C THR A 13 -2.40 -7.01 3.75
N VAL A 14 -2.32 -6.70 5.03
CA VAL A 14 -1.22 -7.08 5.91
C VAL A 14 -1.72 -8.14 6.88
N LYS A 15 -1.03 -9.27 6.94
CA LYS A 15 -1.26 -10.29 7.98
C LYS A 15 -0.44 -9.93 9.20
N PHE A 16 -0.99 -10.13 10.38
CA PHE A 16 -0.26 -9.93 11.64
C PHE A 16 -0.44 -11.11 12.58
N LYS A 17 0.56 -11.28 13.46
CA LYS A 17 0.52 -12.12 14.64
C LYS A 17 1.02 -11.28 15.80
N ALA A 18 0.30 -11.31 16.91
CA ALA A 18 0.59 -10.57 18.13
C ALA A 18 0.53 -11.54 19.33
N PRO A 19 0.99 -11.12 20.53
CA PRO A 19 0.91 -11.94 21.74
C PRO A 19 -0.51 -12.43 22.03
N LEU A 20 -0.63 -13.44 22.91
CA LEU A 20 -1.91 -14.07 23.27
C LEU A 20 -2.62 -14.76 22.08
N ASN A 21 -1.86 -15.28 21.12
CA ASN A 21 -2.38 -15.94 19.90
C ASN A 21 -3.30 -15.06 19.04
N LEU A 22 -3.21 -13.74 19.19
CA LEU A 22 -3.97 -12.82 18.38
C LEU A 22 -3.38 -12.75 16.97
N GLN A 23 -4.13 -13.19 15.98
CA GLN A 23 -3.70 -13.15 14.58
C GLN A 23 -4.83 -12.69 13.68
N GLY A 24 -4.49 -12.12 12.55
CA GLY A 24 -5.49 -11.54 11.67
C GLY A 24 -4.93 -10.85 10.45
N THR A 25 -5.79 -10.05 9.83
CA THR A 25 -5.45 -9.22 8.68
C THR A 25 -6.00 -7.82 8.83
N VAL A 26 -5.21 -6.84 8.39
CA VAL A 26 -5.66 -5.48 8.14
C VAL A 26 -5.68 -5.26 6.64
N ARG A 27 -6.85 -4.94 6.07
CA ARG A 27 -7.02 -4.56 4.67
C ARG A 27 -7.31 -3.07 4.59
N VAL A 28 -6.52 -2.36 3.80
CA VAL A 28 -6.71 -0.93 3.55
C VAL A 28 -6.90 -0.73 2.06
N GLU A 29 -7.98 -0.05 1.69
CA GLU A 29 -8.28 0.35 0.32
C GLU A 29 -8.10 1.86 0.17
N VAL A 30 -7.34 2.23 -0.85
CA VAL A 30 -6.93 3.61 -1.11
C VAL A 30 -7.23 3.94 -2.56
N GLY A 31 -7.98 5.02 -2.79
CA GLY A 31 -8.09 5.65 -4.09
C GLY A 31 -6.86 6.50 -4.39
N TRP A 32 -6.42 6.52 -5.64
CA TRP A 32 -5.28 7.33 -6.05
C TRP A 32 -5.56 8.12 -7.33
N LYS A 33 -4.88 9.25 -7.49
CA LYS A 33 -4.86 10.01 -8.74
C LYS A 33 -3.51 10.69 -8.93
N PRO A 34 -3.02 10.87 -10.16
CA PRO A 34 -1.84 11.68 -10.40
C PRO A 34 -2.04 13.10 -9.87
N CYS A 35 -1.02 13.67 -9.21
CA CYS A 35 -1.03 15.08 -8.86
C CYS A 35 -0.81 15.89 -10.15
N THR A 36 -1.69 16.85 -10.44
CA THR A 36 -1.63 17.70 -11.64
C THR A 36 -0.95 19.04 -11.41
N ASP A 37 -0.49 19.30 -10.18
CA ASP A 37 0.17 20.55 -9.82
C ASP A 37 1.67 20.47 -10.18
N PRO A 38 2.13 21.24 -11.20
CA PRO A 38 3.52 21.15 -11.67
C PRO A 38 4.55 21.62 -10.63
N SER A 39 4.13 22.38 -9.61
CA SER A 39 5.02 22.83 -8.53
C SER A 39 5.32 21.74 -7.49
N LYS A 40 4.58 20.62 -7.51
CA LYS A 40 4.61 19.58 -6.47
C LYS A 40 5.38 18.32 -6.85
N GLY A 41 6.12 18.35 -7.96
CA GLY A 41 6.93 17.23 -8.42
C GLY A 41 6.10 15.99 -8.78
N ARG A 42 6.73 14.82 -8.76
CA ARG A 42 6.05 13.54 -9.09
C ARG A 42 5.30 13.00 -7.87
N ARG A 43 4.19 13.65 -7.53
CA ARG A 43 3.27 13.19 -6.48
C ARG A 43 2.07 12.45 -7.02
N VAL A 44 1.58 11.53 -6.19
CA VAL A 44 0.29 10.85 -6.35
C VAL A 44 -0.56 11.24 -5.16
N ASP A 45 -1.74 11.82 -5.42
CA ASP A 45 -2.71 12.08 -4.37
C ASP A 45 -3.41 10.77 -4.01
N VAL A 46 -3.61 10.55 -2.73
CA VAL A 46 -4.25 9.35 -2.19
C VAL A 46 -5.40 9.72 -1.27
N LYS A 47 -6.42 8.87 -1.23
CA LYS A 47 -7.53 8.98 -0.28
C LYS A 47 -7.85 7.61 0.29
N PHE A 48 -7.84 7.49 1.61
CA PHE A 48 -8.25 6.26 2.27
C PHE A 48 -9.77 6.10 2.15
N GLU A 49 -10.24 4.96 1.68
CA GLU A 49 -11.67 4.78 1.39
C GLU A 49 -12.31 3.72 2.26
N ARG A 50 -11.55 2.71 2.67
CA ARG A 50 -12.07 1.62 3.51
C ARG A 50 -10.94 0.94 4.27
N CYS A 51 -11.19 0.63 5.53
CA CYS A 51 -10.31 -0.18 6.37
C CYS A 51 -11.10 -1.38 6.90
N GLU A 52 -10.55 -2.59 6.76
CA GLU A 52 -11.14 -3.79 7.32
C GLU A 52 -10.14 -4.47 8.26
N PHE A 53 -10.61 -4.82 9.45
CA PHE A 53 -9.87 -5.59 10.44
C PHE A 53 -10.55 -6.94 10.59
N ASN A 54 -9.79 -8.00 10.36
CA ASN A 54 -10.23 -9.36 10.58
C ASN A 54 -9.30 -9.99 11.59
N VAL A 55 -9.80 -10.32 12.77
CA VAL A 55 -9.03 -10.92 13.87
C VAL A 55 -9.65 -12.26 14.18
N ALA A 56 -8.83 -13.31 14.27
CA ALA A 56 -9.31 -14.66 14.52
C ALA A 56 -10.12 -14.71 15.83
N GLY A 57 -11.36 -15.22 15.75
CA GLY A 57 -12.26 -15.34 16.90
C GLY A 57 -13.08 -14.07 17.22
N LEU A 58 -12.89 -12.97 16.48
CA LEU A 58 -13.70 -11.75 16.62
C LEU A 58 -14.53 -11.50 15.36
N PRO A 59 -15.68 -10.81 15.47
CA PRO A 59 -16.41 -10.33 14.30
C PRO A 59 -15.52 -9.45 13.42
N LYS A 60 -15.67 -9.57 12.09
CA LYS A 60 -15.01 -8.69 11.14
C LYS A 60 -15.46 -7.25 11.38
N LEU A 61 -14.51 -6.34 11.54
CA LEU A 61 -14.77 -4.91 11.62
C LEU A 61 -14.48 -4.28 10.26
N ASP A 62 -15.50 -3.68 9.67
CA ASP A 62 -15.42 -2.99 8.39
C ASP A 62 -15.76 -1.51 8.58
N ILE A 63 -14.83 -0.64 8.16
CA ILE A 63 -14.90 0.80 8.38
C ILE A 63 -14.89 1.49 7.00
N PRO A 64 -16.05 1.81 6.44
CA PRO A 64 -16.14 2.63 5.24
C PRO A 64 -15.78 4.07 5.58
N LEU A 65 -14.72 4.59 4.99
CA LEU A 65 -14.25 5.97 5.19
C LEU A 65 -14.84 6.92 4.14
N GLY A 66 -15.11 6.42 2.93
CA GLY A 66 -15.84 7.14 1.88
C GLY A 66 -15.45 8.63 1.74
N PRO A 67 -16.41 9.59 1.90
CA PRO A 67 -16.12 11.01 1.75
C PRO A 67 -15.24 11.59 2.88
N ILE A 68 -15.33 11.05 4.10
CA ILE A 68 -14.59 11.53 5.29
C ILE A 68 -13.18 10.95 5.42
N GLY A 69 -12.80 10.06 4.51
CA GLY A 69 -11.47 9.46 4.49
C GLY A 69 -10.36 10.51 4.37
N PRO A 70 -9.28 10.39 5.18
CA PRO A 70 -8.23 11.39 5.20
C PRO A 70 -7.51 11.46 3.84
N PRO A 71 -7.28 12.66 3.29
CA PRO A 71 -6.48 12.84 2.09
C PRO A 71 -4.98 12.79 2.42
N GLY A 72 -4.20 12.38 1.43
CA GLY A 72 -2.75 12.39 1.48
C GLY A 72 -2.13 12.48 0.11
N TRP A 73 -0.80 12.46 0.11
CA TRP A 73 0.02 12.34 -1.08
C TRP A 73 1.16 11.37 -0.78
N LEU A 74 1.65 10.76 -1.85
CA LEU A 74 2.86 9.95 -1.87
C LEU A 74 3.78 10.50 -2.96
N GLU A 75 5.03 10.73 -2.60
CA GLU A 75 6.09 11.10 -3.54
C GLU A 75 7.09 9.96 -3.59
N THR A 76 7.37 9.42 -4.78
CA THR A 76 8.24 8.25 -4.93
C THR A 76 9.47 8.61 -5.74
N THR A 77 10.64 8.46 -5.12
CA THR A 77 11.94 8.50 -5.78
C THR A 77 12.34 7.08 -6.18
N VAL A 78 12.62 6.89 -7.47
CA VAL A 78 13.21 5.66 -7.98
C VAL A 78 14.71 5.79 -7.81
N CYS A 79 15.30 5.00 -6.92
CA CYS A 79 16.73 5.04 -6.65
C CYS A 79 17.48 4.19 -7.68
N ASP A 80 16.97 2.99 -7.95
CA ASP A 80 17.44 2.08 -8.99
C ASP A 80 16.29 1.14 -9.44
N GLU A 81 16.61 0.08 -10.18
CA GLU A 81 15.63 -0.89 -10.69
C GLU A 81 14.94 -1.71 -9.58
N GLU A 82 15.62 -1.91 -8.45
CA GLU A 82 15.22 -2.76 -7.34
C GLU A 82 14.72 -1.97 -6.14
N LEU A 83 15.14 -0.72 -5.97
CA LEU A 83 14.92 0.11 -4.79
C LEU A 83 14.15 1.38 -5.13
N ARG A 84 13.12 1.64 -4.32
CA ARG A 84 12.35 2.89 -4.36
C ARG A 84 12.17 3.41 -2.94
N ILE A 85 12.26 4.71 -2.78
CA ILE A 85 11.97 5.41 -1.53
C ILE A 85 10.76 6.29 -1.76
N SER A 86 9.74 6.16 -0.91
CA SER A 86 8.56 7.02 -0.97
C SER A 86 8.38 7.82 0.31
N ARG A 87 7.99 9.09 0.17
CA ARG A 87 7.60 9.97 1.27
C ARG A 87 6.09 10.15 1.29
N GLY A 88 5.48 9.95 2.46
CA GLY A 88 4.06 10.18 2.69
C GLY A 88 3.79 11.58 3.25
N HIS A 89 2.56 12.05 3.05
CA HIS A 89 2.05 13.34 3.53
C HIS A 89 2.39 13.66 5.00
N LYS A 90 2.30 12.68 5.91
CA LYS A 90 2.55 12.88 7.35
C LYS A 90 3.98 12.55 7.78
N GLY A 91 4.95 12.68 6.88
CA GLY A 91 6.37 12.49 7.17
C GLY A 91 6.84 11.03 7.19
N SER A 92 5.94 10.07 6.96
CA SER A 92 6.31 8.65 6.81
C SER A 92 7.26 8.44 5.64
N VAL A 93 8.22 7.53 5.81
CA VAL A 93 9.13 7.08 4.76
C VAL A 93 8.90 5.58 4.54
N PHE A 94 8.76 5.19 3.28
CA PHE A 94 8.59 3.80 2.86
C PHE A 94 9.75 3.41 1.97
N VAL A 95 10.39 2.29 2.28
CA VAL A 95 11.43 1.69 1.43
C VAL A 95 10.82 0.46 0.78
N LEU A 96 10.78 0.46 -0.55
CA LEU A 96 10.27 -0.66 -1.33
C LEU A 96 11.45 -1.28 -2.05
N SER A 97 11.73 -2.55 -1.74
CA SER A 97 12.66 -3.38 -2.50
C SER A 97 11.88 -4.40 -3.34
N ARG A 98 12.33 -4.60 -4.58
CA ARG A 98 11.92 -5.73 -5.39
C ARG A 98 12.81 -6.90 -5.01
N PRO A 99 12.26 -8.01 -4.47
CA PRO A 99 13.07 -9.19 -4.24
C PRO A 99 13.63 -9.69 -5.58
N LYS A 100 14.94 -9.97 -5.62
CA LYS A 100 15.53 -10.74 -6.72
C LYS A 100 14.84 -12.09 -6.72
N ILE A 101 14.06 -12.37 -7.75
CA ILE A 101 13.63 -13.73 -8.01
C ILE A 101 14.93 -14.45 -8.36
N ALA A 102 15.43 -15.30 -7.47
CA ALA A 102 16.51 -16.21 -7.81
C ALA A 102 16.05 -16.93 -9.07
N ALA A 103 16.78 -16.77 -10.18
CA ALA A 103 16.55 -17.56 -11.37
C ALA A 103 16.46 -19.00 -10.90
N LYS A 104 15.31 -19.65 -11.13
CA LYS A 104 15.23 -21.09 -10.92
C LYS A 104 16.36 -21.69 -11.74
N GLY A 105 17.33 -22.29 -11.06
CA GLY A 105 18.32 -23.13 -11.71
C GLY A 105 17.59 -24.11 -12.61
N GLY A 106 17.84 -23.95 -13.91
CA GLY A 106 17.42 -24.82 -14.97
C GLY A 106 18.59 -24.87 -15.92
N ASP A 107 19.48 -25.81 -15.66
CA ASP A 107 20.44 -26.32 -16.63
C ASP A 107 19.72 -26.80 -17.90
N LEU A 108 20.50 -26.85 -18.99
CA LEU A 108 20.27 -27.46 -20.31
C LEU A 108 19.62 -26.53 -21.35
N GLU A 109 20.44 -25.88 -22.19
CA GLU A 109 21.01 -26.46 -23.43
C GLU A 109 22.38 -25.86 -23.73
#